data_AF-A0AAN9KX25-F1
#
_entry.id   AF-A0AAN9KX25-F1
#
_cell.length_a   1.000
_cell.length_b   1.000
_cell.length_c   1.000
_cell.angle_alpha   90.00
_cell.angle_beta   90.00
_cell.angle_gamma   90.00
#
_symmetry.space_group_name_H-M   'P 1'
#
loop_
_entity.id
_entity.type
_entity.pdbx_description
1 polymer ?
#
loop_
_entity_poly.entity_id
_entity_poly.type
_entity_poly.pdbx_seq_one_letter_code
_entity_poly.pdbx_strand_id
1 'polypeptide(L)'
;MWRRLFSSSQLRSLPTILSPSLPRFAAPALTRHVTAQSGASVRKRVEDVLPIATGHEREEIQAELEGRDILEIDHPVGPFGTKEAPAVVKSYFDRRIVGCPGGEGEDEHDVVWFWLEKGKPNECPVCSQYFVLEVVGPGGDPYGHGDHDHHH
;
A
#
# COMPACT_ATOMS: atom_id res chain seq x y z
N MET A 1 58.40 22.66 5.66
CA MET A 1 59.64 22.79 4.87
C MET A 1 59.54 21.86 3.67
N TRP A 2 59.71 22.41 2.45
CA TRP A 2 60.19 21.76 1.21
C TRP A 2 59.38 20.58 0.63
N ARG A 3 59.15 20.45 -0.69
CA ARG A 3 59.58 21.18 -1.89
C ARG A 3 58.64 20.81 -3.04
N ARG A 4 58.41 21.77 -3.93
CA ARG A 4 57.76 21.60 -5.23
C ARG A 4 58.63 20.75 -6.16
N LEU A 5 58.01 19.94 -7.01
CA LEU A 5 58.59 19.51 -8.27
C LEU A 5 57.68 19.96 -9.42
N PHE A 6 58.30 20.75 -10.30
CA PHE A 6 57.79 21.24 -11.56
C PHE A 6 57.83 20.12 -12.59
N SER A 7 56.81 20.02 -13.44
CA SER A 7 56.96 19.44 -14.78
C SER A 7 56.37 20.43 -15.78
N SER A 8 57.21 20.78 -16.75
CA SER A 8 57.00 21.81 -17.75
C SER A 8 56.42 21.21 -19.03
N SER A 9 55.79 22.09 -19.81
CA SER A 9 55.60 22.03 -21.27
C SER A 9 54.45 21.12 -21.75
N GLN A 10 53.59 21.51 -22.70
CA GLN A 10 53.73 22.44 -23.82
C GLN A 10 52.39 23.12 -24.13
N LEU A 11 52.44 24.42 -24.43
CA LEU A 11 51.33 25.18 -25.01
C LEU A 11 51.19 24.79 -26.50
N ARG A 12 50.02 24.31 -26.90
CA ARG A 12 49.61 24.28 -28.31
C ARG A 12 48.62 25.41 -28.55
N SER A 13 49.09 26.43 -29.24
CA SER A 13 48.28 27.51 -29.81
C SER A 13 47.41 26.98 -30.95
N LEU A 14 46.09 27.14 -30.82
CA LEU A 14 45.12 26.93 -31.91
C LEU A 14 44.83 28.28 -32.59
N PRO A 15 44.67 28.32 -33.92
CA PRO A 15 44.46 29.56 -34.65
C PRO A 15 43.06 30.16 -34.39
N THR A 16 43.04 31.48 -34.27
CA THR A 16 41.85 32.32 -34.17
C THR A 16 41.04 32.26 -35.47
N ILE A 17 39.87 31.64 -35.45
CA ILE A 17 38.90 31.75 -36.55
C ILE A 17 37.99 32.94 -36.24
N LEU A 18 38.13 34.02 -37.01
CA LEU A 18 37.17 35.12 -37.03
C LEU A 18 35.80 34.56 -37.51
N SER A 19 34.82 34.57 -36.62
CA SER A 19 33.43 34.26 -36.98
C SER A 19 32.72 35.53 -37.49
N PRO A 20 32.03 35.49 -38.64
CA PRO A 20 31.22 36.61 -39.10
C PRO A 20 29.98 36.78 -38.23
N SER A 21 29.70 38.02 -37.84
CA SER A 21 28.53 38.43 -37.07
C SER A 21 27.25 38.30 -37.89
N LEU A 22 26.35 37.41 -37.48
CA LEU A 22 24.97 37.32 -37.99
C LEU A 22 24.00 38.13 -37.10
N PRO A 23 22.94 38.71 -37.67
CA PRO A 23 22.07 39.66 -36.98
C PRO A 23 21.22 38.97 -35.91
N ARG A 24 21.14 39.60 -34.73
CA ARG A 24 20.22 39.21 -33.65
C ARG A 24 18.78 39.45 -34.11
N PHE A 25 18.06 38.39 -34.45
CA PHE A 25 16.60 38.43 -34.49
C PHE A 25 16.08 38.46 -33.05
N ALA A 26 15.40 39.55 -32.69
CA ALA A 26 14.67 39.64 -31.43
C ALA A 26 13.47 38.70 -31.50
N ALA A 27 13.52 37.59 -30.76
CA ALA A 27 12.36 36.72 -30.59
C ALA A 27 11.28 37.46 -29.79
N PRO A 28 9.99 37.34 -30.13
CA PRO A 28 8.93 37.93 -29.34
C PRO A 28 8.95 37.27 -27.95
N ALA A 29 8.88 38.09 -26.90
CA ALA A 29 8.76 37.61 -25.54
C ALA A 29 7.41 36.87 -25.43
N LEU A 30 7.47 35.54 -25.46
CA LEU A 30 6.31 34.70 -25.23
C LEU A 30 6.01 34.78 -23.74
N THR A 31 5.04 35.63 -23.39
CA THR A 31 4.57 35.79 -22.02
C THR A 31 4.07 34.44 -21.53
N ARG A 32 4.88 33.74 -20.73
CA ARG A 32 4.47 32.51 -20.06
C ARG A 32 3.41 32.88 -19.03
N HIS A 33 2.14 32.64 -19.39
CA HIS A 33 1.04 32.67 -18.44
C HIS A 33 1.18 31.42 -17.55
N VAL A 34 1.88 31.55 -16.41
CA VAL A 34 1.86 30.53 -15.36
C VAL A 34 0.57 30.73 -14.58
N THR A 35 -0.47 29.96 -14.94
CA THR A 35 -1.64 29.83 -14.10
C THR A 35 -1.24 29.01 -12.88
N ALA A 36 -0.86 29.69 -11.80
CA ALA A 36 -0.76 29.07 -10.49
C ALA A 36 -2.19 28.69 -10.06
N GLN A 37 -2.58 27.43 -10.29
CA GLN A 37 -3.83 26.92 -9.74
C GLN A 37 -3.66 26.80 -8.23
N SER A 38 -4.31 27.73 -7.54
CA SER A 38 -4.42 27.84 -6.10
C SER A 38 -5.14 26.62 -5.50
N GLY A 39 -4.43 25.87 -4.66
CA GLY A 39 -4.90 25.51 -3.31
C GLY A 39 -6.21 24.75 -3.12
N ALA A 40 -6.74 24.06 -4.13
CA ALA A 40 -7.77 23.04 -3.93
C ALA A 40 -7.09 21.67 -3.95
N SER A 41 -7.41 20.80 -2.99
CA SER A 41 -7.05 19.39 -3.03
C SER A 41 -7.74 18.75 -4.24
N VAL A 42 -7.15 18.87 -5.42
CA VAL A 42 -7.63 18.17 -6.61
C VAL A 42 -7.57 16.70 -6.26
N ARG A 43 -8.73 16.04 -6.19
CA ARG A 43 -8.82 14.58 -6.09
C ARG A 43 -8.09 14.04 -7.30
N LYS A 44 -6.89 13.51 -7.09
CA LYS A 44 -6.10 12.88 -8.14
C LYS A 44 -6.86 11.64 -8.59
N ARG A 45 -7.01 11.47 -9.90
CA ARG A 45 -7.50 10.20 -10.46
C ARG A 45 -6.31 9.32 -10.81
N VAL A 46 -6.55 8.03 -10.98
CA VAL A 46 -5.48 7.10 -11.42
C VAL A 46 -4.83 7.58 -12.71
N GLU A 47 -5.62 8.14 -13.63
CA GLU A 47 -5.10 8.63 -14.91
C GLU A 47 -4.10 9.77 -14.77
N ASP A 48 -4.15 10.53 -13.67
CA ASP A 48 -3.24 11.65 -13.42
C ASP A 48 -1.89 11.17 -12.84
N VAL A 49 -1.85 9.97 -12.26
CA VAL A 49 -0.66 9.36 -11.65
C VAL A 49 -0.02 8.35 -12.60
N LEU A 50 -0.80 7.38 -13.08
CA LEU A 50 -0.35 6.32 -13.98
C LEU A 50 -1.43 6.04 -15.05
N PRO A 51 -1.43 6.76 -16.18
CA PRO A 51 -2.47 6.69 -17.20
C PRO A 51 -2.72 5.31 -17.82
N ILE A 52 -1.72 4.43 -17.78
CA ILE A 52 -1.76 3.10 -18.39
C ILE A 52 -2.11 1.98 -17.40
N ALA A 53 -2.35 2.30 -16.13
CA ALA A 53 -2.70 1.32 -15.11
C ALA A 53 -4.07 0.68 -15.40
N THR A 54 -4.14 -0.65 -15.32
CA THR A 54 -5.36 -1.44 -15.53
C THR A 54 -5.43 -2.62 -14.57
N GLY A 55 -6.62 -3.23 -14.41
CA GLY A 55 -6.81 -4.37 -13.51
C GLY A 55 -6.47 -4.03 -12.04
N HIS A 56 -5.86 -4.98 -11.33
CA HIS A 56 -5.52 -4.83 -9.91
C HIS A 56 -4.58 -3.66 -9.60
N GLU A 57 -3.66 -3.34 -10.51
CA GLU A 57 -2.78 -2.17 -10.36
C GLU A 57 -3.60 -0.87 -10.28
N ARG A 58 -4.62 -0.73 -11.14
CA ARG A 58 -5.51 0.43 -11.11
C ARG A 58 -6.37 0.46 -9.84
N GLU A 59 -6.85 -0.69 -9.38
CA GLU A 59 -7.67 -0.83 -8.18
C GLU A 59 -6.92 -0.37 -6.92
N GLU A 60 -5.66 -0.80 -6.80
CA GLU A 60 -4.73 -0.43 -5.71
C GLU A 60 -4.45 1.08 -5.71
N ILE A 61 -4.04 1.65 -6.85
CA ILE A 61 -3.75 3.10 -6.94
C ILE A 61 -5.01 3.92 -6.65
N GLN A 62 -6.18 3.50 -7.14
CA GLN A 62 -7.43 4.21 -6.85
C GLN A 62 -7.75 4.22 -5.35
N ALA A 63 -7.51 3.10 -4.66
CA ALA A 63 -7.70 2.97 -3.22
C ALA A 63 -6.78 3.91 -2.43
N GLU A 64 -5.50 3.91 -2.76
CA GLU A 64 -4.50 4.77 -2.14
C GLU A 64 -4.82 6.26 -2.33
N LEU A 65 -5.27 6.66 -3.52
CA LEU A 65 -5.66 8.05 -3.81
C LEU A 65 -6.91 8.48 -3.03
N GLU A 66 -7.79 7.54 -2.71
CA GLU A 66 -8.97 7.73 -1.85
C GLU A 66 -8.63 7.65 -0.36
N GLY A 67 -7.41 7.23 -0.01
CA GLY A 67 -6.96 7.03 1.36
C GLY A 67 -7.61 5.81 2.03
N ARG A 68 -8.01 4.80 1.25
CA ARG A 68 -8.55 3.52 1.76
C ARG A 68 -7.54 2.40 1.56
N ASP A 69 -7.47 1.48 2.51
CA ASP A 69 -6.77 0.21 2.36
C ASP A 69 -7.75 -0.85 1.84
N ILE A 70 -7.39 -1.54 0.75
CA ILE A 70 -8.24 -2.60 0.16
C ILE A 70 -8.31 -3.82 1.09
N LEU A 71 -7.24 -4.09 1.83
CA LEU A 71 -7.06 -5.27 2.67
C LEU A 71 -7.13 -4.93 4.16
N GLU A 72 -7.84 -3.86 4.52
CA GLU A 72 -7.97 -3.39 5.91
C GLU A 72 -8.44 -4.52 6.86
N ILE A 73 -9.34 -5.38 6.38
CA ILE A 73 -9.91 -6.48 7.15
C ILE A 73 -8.90 -7.58 7.50
N ASP A 74 -7.75 -7.62 6.81
CA ASP A 74 -6.76 -8.68 7.00
C ASP A 74 -5.92 -8.49 8.26
N HIS A 75 -5.95 -7.29 8.84
CA HIS A 75 -5.17 -6.89 10.00
C HIS A 75 -6.09 -6.60 11.20
N PRO A 76 -6.72 -7.63 11.82
CA PRO A 76 -7.59 -7.41 12.96
C PRO A 76 -6.78 -6.85 14.13
N VAL A 77 -7.19 -5.68 14.63
CA VAL A 77 -6.64 -5.03 15.82
C VAL A 77 -7.77 -4.84 16.81
N GLY A 78 -7.58 -5.28 18.05
CA GLY A 78 -8.58 -5.17 19.09
C GLY A 78 -8.04 -5.60 20.45
N PRO A 79 -8.83 -5.40 21.52
CA PRO A 79 -8.48 -5.88 22.84
C PRO A 79 -8.49 -7.42 22.88
N PHE A 80 -7.94 -7.97 23.98
CA PHE A 80 -8.06 -9.39 24.27
C PHE A 80 -9.53 -9.81 24.38
N GLY A 81 -9.94 -10.78 23.57
CA GLY A 81 -11.32 -11.23 23.47
C GLY A 81 -11.76 -12.08 24.66
N THR A 82 -12.81 -11.66 25.37
CA THR A 82 -13.46 -12.46 26.43
C THR A 82 -14.75 -13.09 25.93
N LYS A 83 -15.36 -13.96 26.73
CA LYS A 83 -16.64 -14.59 26.38
C LYS A 83 -17.78 -13.56 26.22
N GLU A 84 -17.76 -12.50 27.02
CA GLU A 84 -18.74 -11.41 26.99
C GLU A 84 -18.41 -10.37 25.90
N ALA A 85 -17.13 -10.17 25.62
CA ALA A 85 -16.62 -9.21 24.63
C ALA A 85 -15.56 -9.90 23.75
N PRO A 86 -15.97 -10.76 22.79
CA PRO A 86 -15.05 -11.53 21.98
C PRO A 86 -14.29 -10.65 20.98
N ALA A 87 -13.11 -11.13 20.55
CA ALA A 87 -12.36 -10.52 19.48
C ALA A 87 -13.08 -10.76 18.14
N VAL A 88 -13.53 -9.68 17.51
CA VAL A 88 -14.27 -9.74 16.25
C VAL A 88 -13.28 -9.76 15.09
N VAL A 89 -13.34 -10.83 14.29
CA VAL A 89 -12.53 -10.99 13.08
C VAL A 89 -13.43 -10.85 11.86
N LYS A 90 -13.10 -9.89 11.00
CA LYS A 90 -13.82 -9.67 9.74
C LYS A 90 -13.42 -10.70 8.70
N SER A 91 -14.35 -11.12 7.86
CA SER A 91 -14.12 -12.07 6.78
C SER A 91 -14.97 -11.74 5.55
N TYR A 92 -14.44 -12.01 4.36
CA TYR A 92 -15.21 -11.92 3.11
C TYR A 92 -16.15 -13.14 2.92
N PHE A 93 -15.77 -14.30 3.48
CA PHE A 93 -16.47 -15.58 3.41
C PHE A 93 -17.04 -16.02 4.77
N ASP A 94 -17.85 -17.08 4.81
CA ASP A 94 -18.45 -17.60 6.06
C ASP A 94 -17.44 -18.33 6.97
N ARG A 95 -16.21 -18.57 6.52
CA ARG A 95 -15.10 -19.09 7.32
C ARG A 95 -13.76 -18.46 6.94
N ARG A 96 -12.87 -18.28 7.92
CA ARG A 96 -11.53 -17.69 7.75
C ARG A 96 -10.50 -18.40 8.63
N ILE A 97 -9.27 -18.53 8.15
CA ILE A 97 -8.12 -18.99 8.96
C ILE A 97 -7.65 -17.82 9.84
N VAL A 98 -7.55 -18.06 11.15
CA VAL A 98 -7.12 -17.08 12.14
C VAL A 98 -5.95 -17.65 12.93
N GLY A 99 -4.94 -16.80 13.20
CA GLY A 99 -3.80 -17.12 14.05
C GLY A 99 -3.85 -16.30 15.33
N CYS A 100 -3.83 -16.97 16.48
CA CYS A 100 -3.74 -16.31 17.79
C CYS A 100 -2.28 -16.40 18.29
N PRO A 101 -1.56 -15.27 18.45
CA PRO A 101 -0.22 -15.23 19.05
C PRO A 101 -0.24 -15.09 20.59
N GLY A 102 -1.43 -15.07 21.20
CA GLY A 102 -1.60 -14.80 22.62
C GLY A 102 -1.83 -13.33 22.96
N GLY A 103 -1.89 -13.05 24.26
CA GLY A 103 -2.01 -11.71 24.85
C GLY A 103 -0.66 -11.11 25.23
N GLU A 104 -0.69 -10.09 26.10
CA GLU A 104 0.52 -9.55 26.71
C GLU A 104 0.90 -10.34 27.97
N GLY A 105 2.20 -10.52 28.23
CA GLY A 105 2.69 -11.11 29.48
C GLY A 105 2.59 -12.64 29.51
N GLU A 106 1.90 -13.20 30.50
CA GLU A 106 1.81 -14.66 30.69
C GLU A 106 0.92 -15.36 29.64
N ASP A 107 0.09 -14.59 28.94
CA ASP A 107 -0.80 -15.09 27.89
C ASP A 107 -0.14 -15.14 26.50
N GLU A 108 1.15 -14.76 26.38
CA GLU A 108 1.93 -14.87 25.14
C GLU A 108 2.26 -16.34 24.84
N HIS A 109 2.06 -16.78 23.59
CA HIS A 109 2.36 -18.14 23.19
C HIS A 109 2.66 -18.25 21.69
N ASP A 110 3.19 -19.41 21.26
CA ASP A 110 3.38 -19.69 19.82
C ASP A 110 2.06 -19.62 19.06
N VAL A 111 2.10 -19.22 17.78
CA VAL A 111 0.88 -18.96 17.01
C VAL A 111 0.03 -20.23 16.86
N VAL A 112 -1.19 -20.17 17.37
CA VAL A 112 -2.20 -21.22 17.17
C VAL A 112 -3.10 -20.84 16.00
N TRP A 113 -3.07 -21.66 14.96
CA TRP A 113 -3.90 -21.50 13.77
C TRP A 113 -5.17 -22.34 13.85
N PHE A 114 -6.31 -21.75 13.47
CA PHE A 114 -7.59 -22.44 13.45
C PHE A 114 -8.54 -21.89 12.38
N TRP A 115 -9.53 -22.70 12.01
CA TRP A 115 -10.67 -22.25 11.23
C TRP A 115 -11.68 -21.58 12.16
N LEU A 116 -11.99 -20.31 11.88
CA LEU A 116 -13.08 -19.59 12.52
C LEU A 116 -14.28 -19.58 11.57
N GLU A 117 -15.44 -20.01 12.06
CA GLU A 117 -16.66 -20.14 11.27
C GLU A 117 -17.74 -19.17 11.77
N LYS A 118 -18.55 -18.66 10.84
CA LYS A 118 -19.69 -17.81 11.16
C LYS A 118 -20.66 -18.52 12.12
N GLY A 119 -21.05 -17.81 13.18
CA GLY A 119 -22.00 -18.31 14.19
C GLY A 119 -21.43 -19.35 15.15
N LYS A 120 -20.15 -19.72 15.03
CA LYS A 120 -19.45 -20.63 15.94
C LYS A 120 -18.24 -19.90 16.55
N PRO A 121 -18.40 -19.31 17.75
CA PRO A 121 -17.28 -18.72 18.47
C PRO A 121 -16.18 -19.77 18.71
N ASN A 122 -14.92 -19.36 18.62
CA ASN A 122 -13.80 -20.23 18.94
C ASN A 122 -13.01 -19.69 20.14
N GLU A 123 -12.61 -20.58 21.02
CA GLU A 123 -11.75 -20.27 22.17
C GLU A 123 -10.33 -20.78 21.88
N CYS A 124 -9.32 -19.94 22.05
CA CYS A 124 -7.94 -20.36 21.92
C CYS A 124 -7.58 -21.36 23.03
N PRO A 125 -7.02 -22.55 22.69
CA PRO A 125 -6.73 -23.59 23.69
C PRO A 125 -5.59 -23.25 24.66
N VAL A 126 -4.86 -22.15 24.44
CA VAL A 126 -3.69 -21.77 25.25
C VAL A 126 -4.00 -20.55 26.12
N CYS A 127 -4.38 -19.41 25.52
CA CYS A 127 -4.69 -18.18 26.27
C CYS A 127 -6.19 -18.03 26.62
N SER A 128 -7.07 -18.93 26.18
CA SER A 128 -8.53 -18.81 26.40
C SER A 128 -9.18 -17.54 25.82
N GLN A 129 -8.54 -16.90 24.83
CA GLN A 129 -9.14 -15.78 24.09
C GLN A 129 -10.32 -16.26 23.24
N TYR A 130 -11.43 -15.52 23.27
CA TYR A 130 -12.63 -15.79 22.46
C TYR A 130 -12.61 -15.00 21.16
N PHE A 131 -12.96 -15.67 20.05
CA PHE A 131 -13.03 -15.10 18.71
C PHE A 131 -14.41 -15.33 18.09
N VAL A 132 -14.92 -14.33 17.40
CA VAL A 132 -16.15 -14.41 16.60
C VAL A 132 -15.92 -13.85 15.20
N LEU A 133 -16.58 -14.43 14.21
CA LEU A 133 -16.44 -14.02 12.81
C LEU A 133 -17.59 -13.13 12.37
N GLU A 134 -17.26 -11.97 11.83
CA GLU A 134 -18.17 -11.04 11.18
C GLU A 134 -17.97 -11.09 9.67
N VAL A 135 -19.01 -11.45 8.92
CA VAL A 135 -18.94 -11.49 7.45
C VAL A 135 -19.24 -10.09 6.90
N VAL A 136 -18.28 -9.51 6.19
CA VAL A 136 -18.40 -8.18 5.55
C VAL A 136 -18.51 -8.25 4.02
N GLY A 137 -18.46 -9.46 3.47
CA GLY A 137 -18.60 -9.73 2.04
C GLY A 137 -19.87 -10.54 1.71
N PRO A 138 -19.91 -11.18 0.52
CA PRO A 138 -21.01 -12.06 0.12
C PRO A 138 -21.22 -13.27 1.02
N GLY A 139 -20.21 -13.68 1.80
CA GLY A 139 -20.26 -14.93 2.56
C GLY A 139 -20.06 -16.16 1.66
N GLY A 140 -20.54 -17.31 2.13
CA GLY A 140 -20.41 -18.60 1.46
C GLY A 140 -19.09 -19.32 1.74
N ASP A 141 -18.98 -20.53 1.19
CA ASP A 141 -17.78 -21.35 1.24
C ASP A 141 -16.64 -20.72 0.41
N PRO A 142 -15.42 -20.53 0.97
CA PRO A 142 -14.27 -20.01 0.24
C PRO A 142 -13.90 -20.76 -1.05
N TYR A 143 -14.30 -22.03 -1.19
CA TYR A 143 -13.98 -22.86 -2.34
C TYR A 143 -15.16 -23.03 -3.32
N GLY A 144 -16.31 -22.40 -3.05
CA GLY A 144 -17.48 -22.44 -3.93
C GLY A 144 -18.14 -23.82 -4.03
N HIS A 145 -17.83 -24.74 -3.12
CA HIS A 145 -18.58 -25.98 -2.97
C HIS A 145 -19.80 -25.66 -2.13
N GLY A 146 -20.93 -25.36 -2.78
CA GLY A 146 -22.20 -25.27 -2.08
C GLY A 146 -22.45 -26.57 -1.31
N ASP A 147 -23.08 -26.45 -0.13
CA ASP A 147 -23.51 -27.60 0.68
C ASP A 147 -24.38 -28.50 -0.20
N HIS A 148 -23.79 -29.53 -0.79
CA HIS A 148 -24.54 -30.62 -1.40
C HIS A 148 -25.15 -31.39 -0.25
N ASP A 149 -26.38 -30.99 0.11
CA ASP A 149 -27.38 -31.74 0.87
C ASP A 149 -26.89 -33.09 1.41
N HIS A 150 -26.36 -33.10 2.63
CA HIS A 150 -26.36 -34.30 3.46
C HIS A 150 -27.78 -34.55 3.96
N HIS A 151 -28.68 -34.92 3.05
CA HIS A 151 -29.92 -35.58 3.42
C HIS A 151 -29.60 -37.01 3.87
N HIS A 152 -29.88 -37.27 5.14
CA HIS A 152 -29.93 -38.58 5.76
C HIS A 152 -30.92 -39.53 5.06
#